data_AF-A0A958S671-F1
#
_entry.id   AF-A0A958S671-F1
#
_cell.length_a   1.000
_cell.length_b   1.000
_cell.length_c   1.000
_cell.angle_alpha   90.00
_cell.angle_beta   90.00
_cell.angle_gamma   90.00
#
_symmetry.space_group_name_H-M   'P 1'
#
loop_
_entity.id
_entity.type
_entity.pdbx_description
1 polymer ?
#
loop_
_entity_poly.entity_id
_entity_poly.type
_entity_poly.pdbx_seq_one_letter_code
_entity_poly.pdbx_strand_id
1 'polypeptide(L)'
;MKALGTISVGMILKAEYAATASIWRPEAEMQKYFLFMLLGQMIIAKYFTFLFIKGYEGTGMMEGVRYGLLIGFLFMGTYFVQFAVSPITVKILVGWCLGSLAQGVLGGMLLTVLYKR
;
A
#
# COMPACT_ATOMS: atom_id res chain seq x y z
N MET A 1 12.08 -26.95 11.79
CA MET A 1 11.20 -25.76 11.88
C MET A 1 10.53 -25.52 10.52
N LYS A 2 9.45 -26.26 10.28
CA LYS A 2 8.64 -26.28 9.04
C LYS A 2 7.19 -25.91 9.39
N ALA A 3 6.99 -24.85 10.17
CA ALA A 3 5.68 -24.60 10.79
C ALA A 3 5.39 -23.11 10.95
N LEU A 4 5.45 -22.36 9.84
CA LEU A 4 4.79 -21.08 9.60
C LEU A 4 5.25 -20.59 8.21
N GLY A 5 4.77 -21.25 7.16
CA GLY A 5 4.84 -20.72 5.80
C GLY A 5 3.96 -19.49 5.74
N THR A 6 4.51 -18.33 6.09
CA THR A 6 3.82 -17.06 6.02
C THR A 6 3.53 -16.79 4.54
N ILE A 7 2.30 -17.03 4.11
CA ILE A 7 1.79 -16.61 2.80
C ILE A 7 1.74 -15.08 2.84
N SER A 8 2.88 -14.43 2.68
CA SER A 8 2.92 -13.00 2.44
C SER A 8 2.46 -12.79 0.99
N VAL A 9 1.73 -11.70 0.74
CA VAL A 9 1.35 -11.29 -0.62
C VAL A 9 2.60 -11.22 -1.54
N GLY A 10 3.76 -10.88 -0.96
CA GLY A 10 5.05 -10.91 -1.65
C GLY A 10 5.46 -12.29 -2.18
N MET A 11 5.13 -13.39 -1.49
CA MET A 11 5.38 -14.75 -1.99
C MET A 11 4.37 -15.17 -3.05
N ILE A 12 3.10 -14.75 -2.93
CA ILE A 12 2.07 -15.00 -3.96
C ILE A 12 2.45 -14.31 -5.28
N LEU A 13 2.94 -13.06 -5.19
CA LEU A 13 3.28 -12.26 -6.36
C LEU A 13 4.70 -12.50 -6.87
N LYS A 14 5.56 -13.25 -6.15
CA LYS A 14 6.96 -13.46 -6.54
C LYS A 14 7.11 -14.00 -7.96
N ALA A 15 6.26 -14.96 -8.34
CA ALA A 15 6.24 -15.52 -9.69
C ALA A 15 5.86 -14.46 -10.75
N GLU A 16 4.94 -13.57 -10.41
CA GLU A 16 4.46 -12.50 -11.29
C GLU A 16 5.49 -11.37 -11.44
N TYR A 17 6.21 -11.04 -10.36
CA TYR A 17 7.34 -10.11 -10.42
C TYR A 17 8.49 -10.66 -11.25
N ALA A 18 8.76 -11.98 -11.18
CA ALA A 18 9.74 -12.62 -12.05
C ALA A 18 9.29 -12.56 -13.52
N ALA A 19 8.00 -12.80 -13.81
CA ALA A 19 7.44 -12.69 -15.16
C ALA A 19 7.52 -11.26 -15.75
N THR A 20 7.61 -10.24 -14.89
CA THR A 20 7.68 -8.83 -15.28
C THR A 20 9.06 -8.21 -15.00
N ALA A 21 10.10 -9.03 -14.76
CA ALA A 21 11.42 -8.55 -14.36
C ALA A 21 12.02 -7.49 -15.32
N SER A 22 11.67 -7.55 -16.62
CA SER A 22 12.18 -6.65 -17.65
C SER A 22 11.75 -5.19 -17.50
N ILE A 23 10.63 -4.91 -16.82
CA ILE A 23 10.15 -3.53 -16.60
C ILE A 23 10.62 -2.92 -15.28
N TRP A 24 11.15 -3.74 -14.38
CA TRP A 24 11.65 -3.31 -13.09
C TRP A 24 13.12 -2.91 -13.20
N ARG A 25 13.54 -1.96 -12.35
CA ARG A 25 14.97 -1.68 -12.20
C ARG A 25 15.66 -2.94 -11.66
N PRO A 26 16.90 -3.26 -12.10
CA PRO A 26 17.68 -4.33 -11.50
C PRO A 26 17.82 -4.13 -9.99
N GLU A 27 17.86 -5.22 -9.22
CA GLU A 27 17.89 -5.15 -7.76
C GLU A 27 19.05 -4.28 -7.24
N ALA A 28 20.24 -4.44 -7.83
CA ALA A 28 21.41 -3.63 -7.49
C ALA A 28 21.19 -2.13 -7.71
N GLU A 29 20.34 -1.75 -8.67
CA GLU A 29 19.97 -0.34 -8.87
C GLU A 29 18.84 0.10 -7.94
N MET A 30 17.85 -0.76 -7.67
CA MET A 30 16.80 -0.45 -6.70
C MET A 30 17.40 -0.09 -5.33
N GLN A 31 18.42 -0.81 -4.89
CA GLN A 31 19.12 -0.54 -3.62
C GLN A 31 19.75 0.87 -3.58
N LYS A 32 20.27 1.37 -4.71
CA LYS A 32 20.82 2.74 -4.78
C LYS A 32 19.75 3.80 -4.54
N TYR A 33 18.50 3.52 -4.88
CA TYR A 33 17.36 4.43 -4.70
C TYR A 33 16.54 4.13 -3.43
N PHE A 34 17.05 3.31 -2.51
CA PHE A 34 16.34 2.97 -1.27
C PHE A 34 15.92 4.21 -0.46
N LEU A 35 16.77 5.24 -0.40
CA LEU A 35 16.42 6.49 0.29
C LEU A 35 15.28 7.24 -0.39
N PHE A 36 15.16 7.18 -1.72
CA PHE A 36 14.01 7.77 -2.43
C PHE A 36 12.73 7.01 -2.13
N MET A 37 12.80 5.68 -2.05
CA MET A 37 11.68 4.85 -1.63
C MET A 37 11.24 5.21 -0.21
N LEU A 38 12.18 5.31 0.74
CA LEU A 38 11.90 5.71 2.11
C LEU A 38 11.29 7.11 2.18
N LEU A 39 11.83 8.07 1.43
CA LEU A 39 11.28 9.43 1.36
C LEU A 39 9.82 9.41 0.85
N GLY A 40 9.54 8.64 -0.20
CA GLY A 40 8.17 8.45 -0.70
C GLY A 40 7.23 7.89 0.37
N GLN A 41 7.67 6.85 1.09
CA GLN A 41 6.89 6.27 2.19
C GLN A 41 6.64 7.27 3.32
N MET A 42 7.63 8.09 3.68
CA MET A 42 7.49 9.13 4.70
C MET A 42 6.51 10.23 4.29
N ILE A 43 6.54 10.65 3.01
CA ILE A 43 5.58 11.61 2.47
C ILE A 43 4.16 11.02 2.54
N ILE A 44 3.97 9.79 2.06
CA ILE A 44 2.68 9.10 2.11
C ILE A 44 2.18 9.02 3.55
N ALA A 45 3.01 8.54 4.49
CA ALA A 45 2.64 8.42 5.91
C ALA A 45 2.26 9.78 6.51
N LYS A 46 3.04 10.83 6.26
CA LYS A 46 2.77 12.19 6.76
C LYS A 46 1.40 12.69 6.29
N TYR A 47 1.13 12.61 4.98
CA TYR A 47 -0.13 13.13 4.43
C TYR A 47 -1.32 12.23 4.75
N PHE A 48 -1.10 10.92 4.84
CA PHE A 48 -2.11 9.98 5.33
C PHE A 48 -2.55 10.34 6.76
N THR A 49 -1.61 10.62 7.67
CA THR A 49 -1.96 11.04 9.03
C THR A 49 -2.55 12.44 9.07
N PHE A 50 -1.99 13.39 8.31
CA PHE A 50 -2.47 14.77 8.27
C PHE A 50 -3.92 14.88 7.80
N LEU A 51 -4.27 14.18 6.71
CA LEU A 51 -5.62 14.18 6.17
C LEU A 51 -6.62 13.52 7.13
N PHE A 52 -6.22 12.45 7.81
CA PHE A 52 -7.03 11.83 8.86
C PHE A 52 -7.33 12.84 9.96
N ILE A 53 -6.31 13.45 10.58
CA ILE A 53 -6.50 14.41 11.69
C ILE A 53 -7.39 15.58 11.28
N LYS A 54 -7.23 16.09 10.05
CA LYS A 54 -8.03 17.21 9.55
C LYS A 54 -9.52 16.87 9.43
N GLY A 55 -9.83 15.62 9.08
CA GLY A 55 -11.21 15.13 8.95
C GLY A 55 -11.73 14.39 10.17
N TYR A 56 -10.94 14.24 11.23
CA TYR A 56 -11.28 13.37 12.36
C TYR A 56 -12.23 14.05 13.35
N GLU A 57 -13.44 13.50 13.45
CA GLU A 57 -14.56 13.93 14.28
C GLU A 57 -14.63 13.17 15.62
N GLY A 58 -13.87 12.08 15.79
CA GLY A 58 -13.86 11.33 17.05
C GLY A 58 -15.02 10.35 17.21
N THR A 59 -15.66 9.96 16.11
CA THR A 59 -16.84 9.07 16.10
C THR A 59 -16.51 7.59 16.27
N GLY A 60 -15.23 7.26 16.50
CA GLY A 60 -14.75 5.92 16.80
C GLY A 60 -14.17 5.17 15.60
N MET A 61 -14.03 3.85 15.73
CA MET A 61 -13.24 3.01 14.82
C MET A 61 -13.77 2.96 13.39
N MET A 62 -15.08 3.10 13.20
CA MET A 62 -15.70 3.12 11.87
C MET A 62 -15.22 4.31 11.03
N GLU A 63 -14.84 5.42 11.68
CA GLU A 63 -14.30 6.59 11.00
C GLU A 63 -12.93 6.29 10.35
N GLY A 64 -12.06 5.61 11.10
CA GLY A 64 -10.78 5.10 10.60
C GLY A 64 -10.95 4.12 9.44
N VAL A 65 -11.93 3.21 9.53
CA VAL A 65 -12.24 2.27 8.43
C VAL A 65 -12.68 3.02 7.17
N ARG A 66 -13.63 3.96 7.29
CA ARG A 66 -14.13 4.76 6.15
C ARG A 66 -13.02 5.57 5.52
N TYR A 67 -12.22 6.27 6.32
CA TYR A 67 -11.05 7.01 5.85
C TYR A 67 -10.06 6.11 5.11
N GLY A 68 -9.72 4.97 5.72
CA GLY A 68 -8.81 3.98 5.16
C GLY A 68 -9.27 3.43 3.81
N LEU A 69 -10.58 3.16 3.66
CA LEU A 69 -11.16 2.75 2.38
C LEU A 69 -11.04 3.85 1.32
N LEU A 70 -11.35 5.10 1.66
CA LEU A 70 -11.25 6.22 0.72
C LEU A 70 -9.83 6.37 0.17
N ILE A 71 -8.82 6.33 1.03
CA ILE A 71 -7.42 6.36 0.61
C ILE A 71 -7.04 5.10 -0.18
N GLY A 72 -7.51 3.93 0.26
CA GLY A 72 -7.26 2.66 -0.44
C GLY A 72 -7.76 2.69 -1.89
N PHE A 73 -8.96 3.23 -2.12
CA PHE A 73 -9.52 3.45 -3.46
C PHE A 73 -8.77 4.51 -4.26
N LEU A 74 -8.29 5.59 -3.61
CA LEU A 74 -7.47 6.60 -4.27
C LEU A 74 -6.20 5.97 -4.86
N PHE A 75 -5.48 5.16 -4.08
CA PHE A 75 -4.31 4.43 -4.57
C PHE A 75 -4.68 3.40 -5.64
N MET A 76 -5.83 2.73 -5.49
CA MET A 76 -6.32 1.78 -6.49
C MET A 76 -6.37 2.41 -7.89
N GLY A 77 -6.87 3.64 -8.00
CA GLY A 77 -6.88 4.37 -9.28
C GLY A 77 -5.49 4.53 -9.90
N THR A 78 -4.46 4.80 -9.09
CA THR A 78 -3.07 4.93 -9.58
C THR A 78 -2.53 3.61 -10.13
N TYR A 79 -2.95 2.47 -9.59
CA TYR A 79 -2.53 1.15 -10.08
C TYR A 79 -3.16 0.80 -11.42
N PHE A 80 -4.42 1.20 -11.66
CA PHE A 80 -5.04 1.06 -12.98
C PHE A 80 -4.33 1.91 -14.03
N VAL A 81 -3.92 3.13 -13.69
CA VAL A 81 -3.10 3.97 -14.58
C VAL A 81 -1.76 3.28 -14.87
N GLN A 82 -1.09 2.74 -13.84
CA GLN A 82 0.17 1.99 -13.99
C GLN A 82 -0.01 0.76 -14.89
N PHE A 83 -1.12 0.02 -14.73
CA PHE A 83 -1.46 -1.13 -15.56
C PHE A 83 -1.65 -0.75 -17.04
N ALA A 84 -2.19 0.44 -17.32
CA ALA A 84 -2.36 0.91 -18.69
C ALA A 84 -1.04 1.30 -19.36
N VAL A 85 -0.08 1.85 -18.61
CA VAL A 85 1.19 2.36 -19.15
C VAL A 85 2.36 1.37 -19.04
N SER A 86 2.23 0.31 -18.26
CA SER A 86 3.27 -0.70 -18.06
C SER A 86 2.68 -2.11 -18.11
N PRO A 87 3.36 -3.07 -18.75
CA PRO A 87 2.87 -4.43 -18.91
C PRO A 87 3.03 -5.26 -17.62
N ILE A 88 2.38 -4.83 -16.54
CA ILE A 88 2.25 -5.60 -15.30
C ILE A 88 1.14 -6.64 -15.44
N THR A 89 1.26 -7.78 -14.76
CA THR A 89 0.22 -8.82 -14.82
C THR A 89 -1.02 -8.43 -14.04
N VAL A 90 -2.18 -8.96 -14.43
CA VAL A 90 -3.47 -8.73 -13.74
C VAL A 90 -3.39 -9.15 -12.27
N LYS A 91 -2.60 -10.19 -11.95
CA LYS A 91 -2.40 -10.62 -10.57
C LYS A 91 -1.66 -9.59 -9.72
N ILE A 92 -0.64 -8.92 -10.27
CA ILE A 92 0.04 -7.80 -9.59
C ILE A 92 -0.95 -6.67 -9.33
N LEU A 93 -1.74 -6.29 -10.34
CA LEU A 93 -2.76 -5.26 -10.20
C LEU A 93 -3.72 -5.58 -9.05
N VAL A 94 -4.34 -6.77 -9.08
CA VAL A 94 -5.29 -7.21 -8.03
C VAL A 94 -4.61 -7.25 -6.66
N GLY A 95 -3.38 -7.74 -6.59
CA GLY A 95 -2.60 -7.79 -5.35
C GLY A 95 -2.34 -6.40 -4.76
N TRP A 96 -2.00 -5.42 -5.58
CA TRP A 96 -1.82 -4.04 -5.13
C TRP A 96 -3.14 -3.38 -4.70
N CYS A 97 -4.23 -3.60 -5.43
CA CYS A 97 -5.56 -3.07 -5.08
C CYS A 97 -6.04 -3.61 -3.73
N LEU A 98 -5.95 -4.92 -3.52
CA LEU A 98 -6.31 -5.54 -2.23
C LEU A 98 -5.36 -5.08 -1.12
N GLY A 99 -4.07 -4.96 -1.43
CA GLY A 99 -3.05 -4.45 -0.54
C GLY A 99 -3.34 -3.01 -0.07
N SER A 100 -3.71 -2.10 -0.97
CA SER A 100 -4.00 -0.71 -0.60
C SER A 100 -5.26 -0.57 0.23
N LEU A 101 -6.31 -1.36 -0.05
CA LEU A 101 -7.52 -1.37 0.77
C LEU A 101 -7.21 -1.88 2.18
N ALA A 102 -6.50 -3.01 2.29
CA ALA A 102 -6.12 -3.58 3.58
C ALA A 102 -5.22 -2.63 4.39
N GLN A 103 -4.16 -2.10 3.77
CA GLN A 103 -3.23 -1.16 4.42
C GLN A 103 -3.91 0.15 4.81
N GLY A 104 -4.78 0.68 3.94
CA GLY A 104 -5.56 1.88 4.22
C GLY A 104 -6.46 1.69 5.43
N VAL A 105 -7.25 0.62 5.47
CA VAL A 105 -8.14 0.30 6.60
C VAL A 105 -7.36 0.10 7.90
N LEU A 106 -6.30 -0.71 7.88
CA LEU A 106 -5.46 -0.95 9.05
C LEU A 106 -4.81 0.35 9.55
N GLY A 107 -4.27 1.16 8.63
CA GLY A 107 -3.69 2.47 8.95
C GLY A 107 -4.72 3.42 9.55
N GLY A 108 -5.92 3.49 8.99
CA GLY A 108 -6.99 4.34 9.49
C GLY A 108 -7.47 3.91 10.88
N MET A 109 -7.65 2.61 11.11
CA MET A 109 -7.98 2.07 12.43
C MET A 109 -6.89 2.38 13.47
N LEU A 110 -5.62 2.19 13.10
CA LEU A 110 -4.49 2.54 13.96
C LEU A 110 -4.51 4.03 14.33
N LEU A 111 -4.80 4.91 13.37
CA LEU A 111 -4.91 6.34 13.65
C LEU A 111 -6.07 6.67 14.59
N THR A 112 -7.23 6.03 14.48
CA THR A 112 -8.32 6.21 15.46
C THR A 112 -7.88 5.79 16.87
N VAL A 113 -7.11 4.71 17.01
CA VAL A 113 -6.62 4.26 18.32
C VAL A 113 -5.60 5.23 18.91
N LEU A 114 -4.70 5.76 18.06
CA LEU A 114 -3.65 6.69 18.46
C LEU A 114 -4.18 8.10 18.77
N TYR A 115 -5.14 8.57 17.99
CA TYR A 115 -5.76 9.89 18.15
C TYR A 115 -7.12 9.73 18.83
N LYS A 116 -7.13 9.94 20.15
CA LYS A 116 -8.36 10.08 20.94
C LYS A 116 -8.64 11.57 21.07
N ARG A 117 -9.66 12.02 20.35
CA ARG A 117 -10.17 13.39 20.45
C ARG A 117 -11.30 13.43 21.46
#